data_AF-A8RYQ0-F1
#
_entry.id   AF-A8RYQ0-F1
#
_cell.length_a   1.000
_cell.length_b   1.000
_cell.length_c   1.000
_cell.angle_alpha   90.00
_cell.angle_beta   90.00
_cell.angle_gamma   90.00
#
_symmetry.space_group_name_H-M   'P 1'
#
loop_
_entity.id
_entity.type
_entity.pdbx_description
1 polymer ?
#
loop_
_entity_poly.entity_id
_entity_poly.type
_entity_poly.pdbx_seq_one_letter_code
_entity_poly.pdbx_strand_id
1 'polypeptide(L)'
;MPQEYGCHADTHWVKLYGPADGAGTAFAGESGAAGQRSRCLEISMEEKPFYFSAIPYTPQELESALHREELPAPRRTVVSILGAMRGVGGIDSWGSDVEPAYHVPADEDIEYGFVIRRGQDV
;
A
#
# COMPACT_ATOMS: atom_id res chain seq x y z
N MET A 1 6.57 19.92 1.10
CA MET A 1 6.54 19.06 -0.08
C MET A 1 6.21 17.63 0.35
N PRO A 2 4.93 17.25 0.36
CA PRO A 2 4.50 15.86 0.30
C PRO A 2 5.20 15.10 -0.84
N GLN A 3 5.51 13.82 -0.63
CA GLN A 3 6.22 12.93 -1.56
C GLN A 3 5.73 11.49 -1.35
N GLU A 4 6.21 10.53 -2.14
CA GLU A 4 5.96 9.10 -1.92
C GLU A 4 6.58 8.63 -0.58
N TYR A 5 5.84 7.84 0.20
CA TYR A 5 6.29 7.32 1.50
C TYR A 5 5.47 6.12 1.97
N GLY A 6 6.00 5.39 2.96
CA GLY A 6 5.26 4.31 3.62
C GLY A 6 5.22 3.00 2.82
N CYS A 7 6.11 2.85 1.83
CA CYS A 7 6.31 1.58 1.14
C CYS A 7 7.09 0.60 2.03
N HIS A 8 6.61 -0.63 2.11
CA HIS A 8 7.26 -1.78 2.72
C HIS A 8 7.67 -2.74 1.59
N ALA A 9 8.94 -3.13 1.58
CA ALA A 9 9.48 -4.12 0.64
C ALA A 9 9.41 -5.54 1.22
N ASP A 10 9.71 -6.55 0.40
CA ASP A 10 9.84 -7.96 0.81
C ASP A 10 8.64 -8.50 1.62
N THR A 11 7.44 -8.00 1.33
CA THR A 11 6.25 -8.34 2.09
C THR A 11 5.69 -9.69 1.64
N HIS A 12 5.58 -10.61 2.59
CA HIS A 12 5.02 -11.94 2.35
C HIS A 12 3.51 -11.97 2.61
N TRP A 13 3.06 -11.17 3.58
CA TRP A 13 1.64 -10.99 3.89
C TRP A 13 1.44 -9.68 4.65
N VAL A 14 0.23 -9.13 4.55
CA VAL A 14 -0.24 -7.99 5.33
C VAL A 14 -1.68 -8.25 5.77
N LYS A 15 -1.98 -7.87 7.02
CA LYS A 15 -3.35 -7.84 7.57
C LYS A 15 -3.74 -6.41 7.87
N LEU A 16 -4.86 -5.97 7.30
CA LEU A 16 -5.43 -4.65 7.52
C LEU A 16 -6.69 -4.79 8.37
N TYR A 17 -6.68 -4.14 9.52
CA TYR A 17 -7.78 -4.16 10.47
C TYR A 17 -8.65 -2.91 10.30
N GLY A 18 -9.96 -3.09 10.38
CA GLY A 18 -10.89 -1.97 10.44
C GLY A 18 -10.77 -1.19 11.76
N PRO A 19 -11.44 -0.04 11.87
CA PRO A 19 -11.48 0.76 13.10
C PRO A 19 -11.89 -0.05 14.33
N ALA A 20 -11.21 0.20 15.46
CA ALA A 20 -11.40 -0.54 16.71
C ALA A 20 -12.76 -0.30 17.39
N ASP A 21 -13.48 0.74 17.01
CA ASP A 21 -14.80 1.13 17.55
C ASP A 21 -15.97 0.36 16.91
N GLY A 22 -15.69 -0.65 16.07
CA GLY A 22 -16.73 -1.47 15.45
C GLY A 22 -17.37 -0.83 14.22
N ALA A 23 -16.92 0.36 13.80
CA ALA A 23 -17.18 0.91 12.46
C ALA A 23 -16.32 0.22 11.40
N GLY A 24 -16.19 -1.11 11.51
CA GLY A 24 -15.35 -1.95 10.68
C GLY A 24 -15.65 -1.73 9.20
N THR A 25 -14.64 -1.92 8.36
CA THR A 25 -14.79 -2.03 6.91
C THR A 25 -15.83 -3.10 6.60
N ALA A 26 -17.07 -2.69 6.35
CA ALA A 26 -18.10 -3.57 5.86
C ALA A 26 -17.71 -3.97 4.45
N PHE A 27 -17.38 -5.25 4.26
CA PHE A 27 -17.33 -5.81 2.92
C PHE A 27 -18.75 -5.77 2.35
N ALA A 28 -18.90 -5.38 1.09
CA ALA A 28 -20.20 -5.24 0.45
C ALA A 28 -21.04 -6.52 0.66
N GLY A 29 -22.15 -6.40 1.39
CA GLY A 29 -23.11 -7.49 1.63
C GLY A 29 -23.28 -8.01 3.06
N GLU A 30 -22.62 -7.45 4.09
CA GLU A 30 -22.75 -7.95 5.48
C GLU A 30 -23.35 -6.93 6.46
N SER A 31 -24.39 -7.36 7.21
CA SER A 31 -25.00 -6.63 8.33
C SER A 31 -24.23 -6.89 9.63
N GLY A 32 -23.73 -5.83 10.27
CA GLY A 32 -22.89 -5.92 11.47
C GLY A 32 -23.68 -6.36 12.71
N ALA A 33 -23.32 -7.51 13.28
CA ALA A 33 -23.75 -7.93 14.61
C ALA A 33 -22.57 -7.84 15.59
N ALA A 34 -22.81 -7.17 16.71
CA ALA A 34 -21.84 -6.92 17.78
C ALA A 34 -21.28 -8.22 18.37
N GLY A 35 -19.95 -8.29 18.53
CA GLY A 35 -19.25 -9.32 19.30
C GLY A 35 -18.29 -10.25 18.56
N GLN A 36 -17.95 -9.99 17.28
CA GLN A 36 -17.16 -10.93 16.47
C GLN A 36 -15.67 -10.58 16.38
N ARG A 37 -14.84 -11.63 16.53
CA ARG A 37 -13.39 -11.73 16.24
C ARG A 37 -12.89 -10.66 15.27
N SER A 38 -11.77 -10.00 15.59
CA SER A 38 -11.11 -9.00 14.75
C SER A 38 -11.04 -9.46 13.29
N ARG A 39 -11.96 -8.95 12.47
CA ARG A 39 -11.99 -9.22 11.04
C ARG A 39 -10.91 -8.35 10.40
N CYS A 40 -10.09 -8.94 9.55
CA CYS A 40 -9.13 -8.20 8.75
C CYS A 40 -9.25 -8.54 7.27
N LEU A 41 -8.78 -7.63 6.43
CA LEU A 41 -8.41 -7.93 5.06
C LEU A 41 -6.98 -8.47 5.08
N GLU A 42 -6.78 -9.69 4.60
CA GLU A 42 -5.46 -10.28 4.46
C GLU A 42 -5.07 -10.32 3.00
N ILE A 43 -3.87 -9.82 2.70
CA ILE A 43 -3.25 -9.88 1.38
C ILE A 43 -1.94 -10.65 1.56
N SER A 44 -1.73 -11.71 0.80
CA SER A 44 -0.51 -12.50 0.86
C SER A 44 0.10 -12.70 -0.51
N MET A 45 1.41 -12.85 -0.54
CA MET A 45 2.13 -13.23 -1.75
C MET A 45 1.64 -14.59 -2.23
N GLU A 46 1.68 -14.80 -3.54
CA GLU A 46 1.51 -16.12 -4.14
C GLU A 46 2.88 -16.79 -4.30
N GLU A 47 3.70 -16.28 -5.22
CA GLU A 47 5.03 -16.85 -5.50
C GLU A 47 6.19 -15.97 -5.00
N LYS A 48 6.07 -14.64 -5.16
CA LYS A 48 7.14 -13.68 -4.87
C LYS A 48 6.66 -12.64 -3.86
N PRO A 49 7.51 -12.21 -2.90
CA PRO A 49 7.18 -11.09 -2.02
C PRO A 49 6.81 -9.84 -2.83
N PHE A 50 5.89 -9.04 -2.31
CA PHE A 50 5.42 -7.81 -2.94
C PHE A 50 5.84 -6.59 -2.14
N TYR A 51 5.72 -5.42 -2.77
CA TYR A 51 5.81 -4.13 -2.13
C TYR A 51 4.40 -3.65 -1.79
N PHE A 52 4.22 -3.00 -0.64
CA PHE A 52 2.94 -2.37 -0.34
C PHE A 52 3.06 -1.07 0.42
N SER A 53 2.06 -0.21 0.26
CA SER A 53 1.83 0.93 1.14
C SER A 53 0.38 0.97 1.59
N ALA A 54 0.14 1.54 2.77
CA ALA A 54 -1.17 1.73 3.35
C ALA A 54 -1.24 3.11 4.01
N ILE A 55 -1.50 4.14 3.20
CA ILE A 55 -1.42 5.56 3.60
C ILE A 55 -2.75 6.29 3.34
N PRO A 56 -3.03 7.42 4.00
CA PRO A 56 -4.35 8.07 3.88
C PRO A 56 -4.57 8.88 2.59
N TYR A 57 -3.60 8.87 1.67
CA TYR A 57 -3.58 9.70 0.47
C TYR A 57 -3.32 8.86 -0.77
N THR A 58 -3.95 9.23 -1.88
CA THR A 58 -3.65 8.69 -3.21
C THR A 58 -2.35 9.29 -3.75
N PRO A 59 -1.68 8.64 -4.71
CA PRO A 59 -0.50 9.22 -5.37
C PRO A 59 -0.78 10.61 -5.94
N GLN A 60 -1.96 10.82 -6.53
CA GLN A 60 -2.36 12.10 -7.12
C GLN A 60 -2.54 13.20 -6.06
N GLU A 61 -3.10 12.86 -4.89
CA GLU A 61 -3.23 13.82 -3.76
C GLU A 61 -1.85 14.22 -3.21
N LEU A 62 -0.88 13.29 -3.16
CA LEU A 62 0.49 13.60 -2.74
C LEU A 62 1.23 14.47 -3.74
N GLU A 63 1.15 14.14 -5.03
CA GLU A 63 1.82 14.88 -6.11
C GLU A 63 1.28 16.31 -6.28
N SER A 64 -0.03 16.49 -6.06
CA SER A 64 -0.69 17.79 -6.25
C SER A 64 -0.40 18.79 -5.12
N ALA A 65 0.03 18.33 -3.95
CA ALA A 65 0.23 19.19 -2.79
C ALA A 65 1.68 19.68 -2.70
N LEU A 66 1.88 20.98 -2.51
CA LEU A 66 3.19 21.58 -2.29
C LEU A 66 3.51 21.64 -0.78
N HIS A 67 2.49 21.77 0.05
CA HIS A 67 2.63 21.82 1.51
C HIS A 67 1.74 20.79 2.21
N ARG A 68 2.09 20.45 3.45
CA ARG A 68 1.40 19.38 4.19
C ARG A 68 -0.04 19.76 4.52
N GLU A 69 -0.27 21.04 4.77
CA GLU A 69 -1.56 21.65 5.08
C GLU A 69 -2.53 21.70 3.88
N GLU A 70 -2.04 21.47 2.67
CA GLU A 70 -2.85 21.39 1.45
C GLU A 70 -3.42 19.98 1.22
N LEU A 71 -2.92 18.97 1.96
CA LEU A 71 -3.44 17.61 1.87
C LEU A 71 -4.89 17.55 2.39
N PRO A 72 -5.76 16.76 1.75
CA PRO A 72 -7.13 16.59 2.21
C PRO A 72 -7.14 15.97 3.62
N ALA A 73 -8.23 16.17 4.35
CA ALA A 73 -8.42 15.44 5.61
C ALA A 73 -8.42 13.91 5.32
N PRO A 74 -7.72 13.08 6.11
CA PRO A 74 -7.75 11.62 5.99
C PRO A 74 -9.18 11.06 6.13
N ARG A 75 -9.62 10.26 5.15
CA ARG A 75 -10.99 9.68 5.14
C ARG A 75 -11.04 8.18 4.85
N ARG A 76 -9.95 7.64 4.31
CA ARG A 76 -9.78 6.23 3.92
C ARG A 76 -8.32 5.86 4.03
N THR A 77 -8.03 4.57 4.06
CA THR A 77 -6.70 4.04 3.78
C THR A 77 -6.63 3.70 2.29
N VAL A 78 -5.67 4.28 1.59
CA VAL A 78 -5.29 3.88 0.24
C VAL A 78 -4.24 2.78 0.37
N VAL A 79 -4.57 1.60 -0.15
CA VAL A 79 -3.69 0.43 -0.12
C VAL A 79 -3.18 0.19 -1.53
N SER A 80 -1.88 0.25 -1.72
CA SER A 80 -1.20 -0.04 -2.99
C SER A 80 -0.48 -1.37 -2.87
N ILE A 81 -0.76 -2.31 -3.78
CA ILE A 81 -0.01 -3.57 -3.93
C ILE A 81 0.81 -3.46 -5.20
N LEU A 82 2.12 -3.53 -5.06
CA LEU A 82 3.09 -3.22 -6.11
C LEU A 82 3.98 -4.44 -6.36
N GLY A 83 4.05 -4.91 -7.61
CA GLY A 83 4.95 -6.01 -7.99
C GLY A 83 6.42 -5.60 -7.96
N ALA A 84 6.71 -4.32 -8.24
CA ALA A 84 8.04 -3.74 -8.16
C ALA A 84 7.94 -2.24 -7.86
N MET A 85 9.00 -1.67 -7.29
CA MET A 85 9.16 -0.23 -7.12
C MET A 85 10.58 0.15 -7.50
N ARG A 86 10.72 1.25 -8.25
CA ARG A 86 12.03 1.79 -8.62
C ARG A 86 12.74 2.33 -7.39
N GLY A 87 14.07 2.21 -7.35
CA GLY A 87 14.91 2.86 -6.35
C GLY A 87 14.72 4.38 -6.31
N VAL A 88 14.98 4.98 -5.15
CA VAL A 88 14.82 6.43 -4.94
C VAL A 88 16.00 7.22 -5.55
N GLY A 89 17.21 6.65 -5.51
CA GLY A 89 18.44 7.33 -5.94
C GLY A 89 19.03 8.16 -4.81
N GLY A 90 19.55 9.35 -5.16
CA GLY A 90 20.18 10.26 -4.19
C GLY A 90 21.71 10.31 -4.25
N ILE A 91 22.31 9.86 -5.37
CA ILE A 91 23.73 10.11 -5.68
C ILE A 91 24.00 11.62 -5.68
N ASP A 92 23.11 12.35 -6.35
CA ASP A 92 22.91 13.78 -6.19
C ASP A 92 21.42 14.13 -6.43
N SER A 93 21.05 15.37 -6.16
CA SER A 93 19.70 15.89 -6.38
C SER A 93 19.57 16.76 -7.63
N TRP A 94 20.52 16.67 -8.57
CA TRP A 94 20.61 17.57 -9.73
C TRP A 94 20.94 16.88 -11.05
N GLY A 95 20.72 15.56 -11.15
CA GLY A 95 20.61 14.88 -12.43
C GLY A 95 21.23 13.49 -12.51
N SER A 96 21.92 13.03 -11.47
CA SER A 96 22.36 11.64 -11.42
C SER A 96 21.16 10.71 -11.32
N ASP A 97 21.15 9.70 -12.18
CA ASP A 97 20.11 8.69 -12.17
C ASP A 97 20.34 7.62 -11.10
N VAL A 98 19.29 6.88 -10.76
CA VAL A 98 19.35 5.69 -9.89
C VAL A 98 20.26 4.65 -10.54
N GLU A 99 21.02 3.90 -9.75
CA GLU A 99 21.85 2.83 -10.30
C GLU A 99 21.00 1.77 -11.04
N PRO A 100 21.46 1.24 -12.19
CA PRO A 100 20.67 0.32 -13.03
C PRO A 100 20.11 -0.91 -12.30
N ALA A 101 20.78 -1.37 -11.24
CA ALA A 101 20.33 -2.50 -10.43
C ALA A 101 19.02 -2.25 -9.65
N TYR A 102 18.61 -0.99 -9.51
CA TYR A 102 17.36 -0.59 -8.85
C TYR A 102 16.33 -0.01 -9.82
N HIS A 103 16.50 -0.24 -11.12
CA HIS A 103 15.48 0.08 -12.12
C HIS A 103 14.45 -1.04 -12.20
N VAL A 104 13.22 -0.67 -12.55
CA VAL A 104 12.19 -1.64 -12.94
C VAL A 104 12.35 -1.88 -14.46
N PRO A 105 12.51 -3.12 -14.93
CA PRO A 105 12.64 -3.42 -16.36
C PRO A 105 11.47 -2.87 -17.16
N ALA A 106 11.75 -2.20 -18.28
CA ALA A 106 10.73 -1.58 -19.14
C ALA A 106 10.55 -2.34 -20.47
N ASP A 107 11.44 -3.29 -20.75
CA ASP A 107 11.56 -4.09 -21.96
C ASP A 107 11.19 -5.57 -21.75
N GLU A 108 10.76 -5.92 -20.53
CA GLU A 108 10.35 -7.26 -20.13
C GLU A 108 8.92 -7.26 -19.59
N ASP A 109 8.21 -8.38 -19.78
CA ASP A 109 6.92 -8.59 -19.15
C ASP A 109 7.09 -8.79 -17.63
N ILE A 110 6.34 -8.03 -16.84
CA ILE A 110 6.33 -8.14 -15.37
C ILE A 110 5.06 -8.86 -14.93
N GLU A 111 5.21 -10.12 -14.56
CA GLU A 111 4.14 -10.93 -13.96
C GLU A 111 4.30 -10.97 -12.43
N TYR A 112 3.20 -10.71 -11.70
CA TYR A 112 3.14 -10.86 -10.25
C TYR A 112 1.73 -11.25 -9.80
N GLY A 113 1.66 -12.04 -8.73
CA GLY A 113 0.42 -12.60 -8.19
C GLY A 113 0.34 -12.42 -6.67
N PHE A 114 -0.88 -12.18 -6.19
CA PHE A 114 -1.19 -12.09 -4.78
C PHE A 114 -2.61 -12.57 -4.50
N VAL A 115 -2.84 -13.03 -3.28
CA VAL A 115 -4.13 -13.53 -2.83
C VAL A 115 -4.75 -12.53 -1.87
N ILE A 116 -5.99 -12.11 -2.15
CA ILE A 116 -6.82 -11.35 -1.23
C ILE A 116 -7.80 -12.30 -0.55
N ARG A 117 -7.84 -12.29 0.77
CA ARG A 117 -8.81 -13.07 1.55
C ARG A 117 -9.28 -12.32 2.77
N ARG A 118 -10.42 -12.76 3.29
CA ARG A 118 -10.87 -12.33 4.59
C ARG A 118 -10.07 -13.07 5.67
N GLY A 119 -9.34 -12.32 6.49
CA GLY A 119 -8.60 -12.84 7.63
C GLY A 119 -9.45 -12.92 8.89
N GLN A 120 -9.11 -13.89 9.74
CA GLN A 120 -9.62 -14.04 11.11
C GLN A 120 -8.43 -14.37 12.01
N ASP A 121 -8.36 -13.76 13.19
CA ASP A 121 -7.40 -14.20 14.20
C ASP A 121 -7.89 -15.51 14.83
N VAL A 122 -6.95 -16.45 15.05
CA VAL A 122 -7.19 -17.79 15.62
C VAL A 122 -7.28 -17.70 17.14
#